data_AF-A0A923C8L6-F1
#
_entry.id   AF-A0A923C8L6-F1
#
_cell.length_a   1.000
_cell.length_b   1.000
_cell.length_c   1.000
_cell.angle_alpha   90.00
_cell.angle_beta   90.00
_cell.angle_gamma   90.00
#
_symmetry.space_group_name_H-M   'P 1'
#
loop_
_entity.id
_entity.type
_entity.pdbx_description
1 polymer ?
#
loop_
_entity_poly.entity_id
_entity_poly.type
_entity_poly.pdbx_seq_one_letter_code
_entity_poly.pdbx_strand_id
1 'polypeptide(L)'
;MRYSVSHHKLNLILAAQGLKPGDAGEIDKLFGGKDGYYWFGTLRDLCPPGKTLSWDNQYAMVNAVQAHENATAEEDEMKPQVPSAANIAAMSKLLGDPL
;
A
#
# COMPACT_ATOMS: atom_id res chain seq x y z
N MET A 1 -4.15 8.76 -14.73
CA MET A 1 -4.04 7.35 -14.28
C MET A 1 -4.87 7.21 -13.03
N ARG A 2 -5.87 6.33 -13.04
CA ARG A 2 -6.61 5.99 -11.81
C ARG A 2 -5.80 5.01 -10.99
N TYR A 3 -6.04 5.01 -9.69
CA TYR A 3 -5.39 4.10 -8.74
C TYR A 3 -6.48 3.35 -8.01
N SER A 4 -6.23 2.07 -7.74
CA SER A 4 -7.13 1.27 -6.93
C SER A 4 -6.38 0.28 -6.06
N VAL A 5 -7.00 -0.09 -4.94
CA VAL A 5 -6.49 -1.10 -4.02
C VAL A 5 -7.65 -1.95 -3.49
N SER A 6 -7.39 -3.26 -3.39
CA SER A 6 -8.24 -4.26 -2.76
C SER A 6 -7.35 -5.42 -2.31
N HIS A 7 -7.84 -6.25 -1.39
CA HIS A 7 -7.10 -7.47 -1.01
C HIS A 7 -6.83 -8.38 -2.22
N HIS A 8 -7.79 -8.45 -3.15
CA HIS A 8 -7.61 -9.21 -4.38
C HIS A 8 -6.46 -8.67 -5.24
N LYS A 9 -6.42 -7.35 -5.47
CA LYS A 9 -5.35 -6.72 -6.25
C LYS A 9 -3.98 -6.88 -5.58
N LEU A 10 -3.90 -6.71 -4.26
CA LEU A 10 -2.67 -6.95 -3.50
C LEU A 10 -2.19 -8.40 -3.64
N ASN A 11 -3.10 -9.37 -3.57
CA ASN A 11 -2.76 -10.78 -3.80
C ASN A 11 -2.29 -11.05 -5.24
N LEU A 12 -2.89 -10.40 -6.25
CA LEU A 12 -2.44 -10.50 -7.64
C LEU A 12 -1.04 -9.90 -7.83
N ILE A 13 -0.75 -8.77 -7.19
CA ILE A 13 0.59 -8.15 -7.20
C ILE A 13 1.63 -9.13 -6.65
N LEU A 14 1.36 -9.76 -5.50
CA LEU A 14 2.27 -10.75 -4.92
C LEU A 14 2.41 -11.98 -5.82
N ALA A 15 1.30 -12.52 -6.32
CA ALA A 15 1.31 -13.70 -7.18
C ALA A 15 2.10 -13.46 -8.47
N ALA A 16 2.03 -12.26 -9.05
CA ALA A 16 2.81 -11.89 -10.24
C ALA A 16 4.33 -11.88 -9.98
N GLN A 17 4.76 -11.76 -8.72
CA GLN A 17 6.15 -11.86 -8.30
C GLN A 17 6.50 -13.24 -7.71
N GLY A 18 5.57 -14.19 -7.70
CA GLY A 18 5.74 -15.50 -7.04
C GLY A 18 5.80 -15.43 -5.52
N LEU A 19 5.30 -14.35 -4.91
CA LEU A 19 5.37 -14.07 -3.47
C LEU A 19 4.08 -14.46 -2.74
N LYS A 20 4.21 -14.72 -1.45
CA LYS A 20 3.13 -14.91 -0.47
C LYS A 20 3.12 -13.75 0.53
N PRO A 21 1.99 -13.45 1.20
CA PRO A 21 1.91 -12.36 2.18
C PRO A 21 2.88 -12.43 3.37
N GLY A 22 3.52 -13.58 3.60
CA GLY A 22 4.52 -13.77 4.64
C GLY A 22 5.97 -13.49 4.21
N ASP A 23 6.23 -13.24 2.92
CA ASP A 23 7.58 -13.06 2.37
C ASP A 23 8.11 -11.63 2.62
N ALA A 24 8.18 -11.22 3.89
CA ALA A 24 8.39 -9.83 4.32
C ALA A 24 9.57 -9.15 3.62
N GLY A 25 10.74 -9.82 3.55
CA GLY A 25 11.94 -9.24 2.94
C GLY A 25 11.84 -9.03 1.42
N GLU A 26 11.06 -9.85 0.70
CA GLU A 26 10.82 -9.65 -0.74
C GLU A 26 9.71 -8.61 -0.97
N ILE A 27 8.70 -8.57 -0.09
CA ILE A 27 7.67 -7.54 -0.11
C ILE A 27 8.26 -6.16 0.19
N ASP A 28 9.23 -6.06 1.12
CA ASP A 28 10.00 -4.85 1.35
C ASP A 28 10.58 -4.33 0.03
N LYS A 29 11.35 -5.17 -0.68
CA LYS A 29 11.94 -4.81 -1.99
C LYS A 29 10.88 -4.38 -3.00
N LEU A 30 9.76 -5.10 -3.07
CA LEU A 30 8.66 -4.81 -3.99
C LEU A 30 7.99 -3.45 -3.70
N PHE A 31 7.87 -3.09 -2.43
CA PHE A 31 7.21 -1.86 -1.96
C PHE A 31 8.21 -0.74 -1.62
N GLY A 32 9.37 -0.72 -2.26
CA GLY A 32 10.32 0.42 -2.20
C GLY A 32 11.48 0.25 -1.21
N GLY A 33 11.75 -0.96 -0.77
CA GLY A 33 12.85 -1.30 0.15
C GLY A 33 12.42 -1.16 1.60
N LYS A 34 13.11 -0.28 2.35
CA LYS A 34 12.86 -0.08 3.78
C LYS A 34 11.37 0.24 4.03
N ASP A 35 10.80 -0.43 5.02
CA ASP A 35 9.40 -0.32 5.45
C ASP A 35 8.37 -0.70 4.36
N GLY A 36 8.78 -1.38 3.29
CA GLY A 36 7.85 -1.77 2.22
C GLY A 36 6.81 -2.80 2.67
N TYR A 37 7.19 -3.77 3.50
CA TYR A 37 6.27 -4.73 4.12
C TYR A 37 5.28 -4.05 5.06
N TYR A 38 5.72 -3.00 5.76
CA TYR A 38 4.86 -2.16 6.57
C TYR A 38 3.77 -1.51 5.70
N TRP A 39 4.16 -0.83 4.62
CA TRP A 39 3.19 -0.17 3.72
C TRP A 39 2.28 -1.16 2.99
N PHE A 40 2.75 -2.36 2.68
CA PHE A 40 1.88 -3.46 2.22
C PHE A 40 0.82 -3.82 3.26
N GLY A 41 1.22 -3.92 4.53
CA GLY A 41 0.31 -4.11 5.67
C GLY A 41 -0.72 -2.99 5.79
N THR A 42 -0.27 -1.73 5.80
CA THR A 42 -1.13 -0.54 5.87
C THR A 42 -2.13 -0.50 4.72
N LEU A 43 -1.71 -0.80 3.48
CA LEU A 43 -2.60 -0.86 2.32
C LEU A 43 -3.66 -1.96 2.46
N ARG A 44 -3.28 -3.11 3.02
CA ARG A 44 -4.19 -4.23 3.25
C ARG A 44 -5.19 -3.90 4.35
N ASP A 45 -4.75 -3.22 5.40
CA ASP A 45 -5.60 -2.80 6.52
C ASP A 45 -6.58 -1.69 6.14
N LEU A 46 -6.12 -0.70 5.38
CA LEU A 46 -6.92 0.38 4.79
C LEU A 46 -8.11 -0.17 3.95
N CYS A 47 -7.95 -1.36 3.35
CA CYS A 47 -8.98 -1.95 2.51
C CYS A 47 -9.97 -2.82 3.30
N PRO A 48 -11.26 -2.48 3.33
CA PRO A 48 -12.27 -3.38 3.88
C PRO A 48 -12.34 -4.69 3.08
N PRO A 49 -12.59 -5.84 3.72
CA PRO A 49 -12.75 -7.12 3.02
C PRO A 49 -13.83 -7.06 1.93
N GLY A 50 -13.49 -7.54 0.73
CA GLY A 50 -14.41 -7.58 -0.41
C GLY A 50 -14.74 -6.22 -1.05
N LYS A 51 -14.07 -5.13 -0.65
CA LYS A 51 -14.20 -3.81 -1.25
C LYS A 51 -12.96 -3.43 -2.06
N THR A 52 -13.16 -2.49 -2.98
CA THR A 52 -12.09 -1.83 -3.73
C THR A 52 -12.20 -0.35 -3.48
N LEU A 53 -11.10 0.26 -3.04
CA LEU A 53 -10.95 1.70 -2.98
C LEU A 53 -10.32 2.20 -4.28
N SER A 54 -10.70 3.39 -4.72
CA SER A 54 -10.21 3.99 -5.97
C SER A 54 -10.02 5.49 -5.85
N TRP A 55 -9.01 6.01 -6.53
CA TRP A 55 -8.66 7.43 -6.56
C TRP A 55 -8.33 7.89 -7.97
N ASP A 56 -8.63 9.15 -8.26
CA ASP A 56 -8.42 9.74 -9.59
C ASP A 56 -6.94 10.05 -9.90
N ASN A 57 -6.10 10.18 -8.87
CA ASN A 57 -4.68 10.50 -9.03
C ASN A 57 -3.82 9.98 -7.88
N GLN A 58 -2.49 10.06 -8.07
CA GLN A 58 -1.50 9.56 -7.13
C GLN A 58 -1.58 10.27 -5.78
N TYR A 59 -1.73 11.60 -5.78
CA TYR A 59 -1.75 12.40 -4.56
C TYR A 59 -2.95 12.02 -3.67
N ALA A 60 -4.12 11.82 -4.26
CA ALA A 60 -5.31 11.37 -3.53
C ALA A 60 -5.10 9.99 -2.88
N MET A 61 -4.45 9.07 -3.58
CA MET A 61 -4.12 7.74 -3.05
C MET A 61 -3.09 7.81 -1.91
N VAL A 62 -1.98 8.55 -2.09
CA VAL A 62 -0.95 8.70 -1.04
C VAL A 62 -1.51 9.40 0.19
N ASN A 63 -2.34 10.44 0.01
CA ASN A 63 -2.98 11.15 1.12
C ASN A 63 -3.93 10.24 1.91
N ALA A 64 -4.69 9.38 1.22
CA ALA A 64 -5.57 8.42 1.89
C ALA A 64 -4.79 7.38 2.70
N VAL A 65 -3.67 6.87 2.14
CA VAL A 65 -2.78 5.95 2.86
C VAL A 65 -2.17 6.62 4.09
N GLN A 66 -1.67 7.85 3.97
CA GLN A 66 -1.12 8.60 5.10
C GLN A 66 -2.19 8.94 6.16
N ALA A 67 -3.41 9.26 5.74
CA ALA A 67 -4.49 9.55 6.67
C ALA A 67 -4.87 8.31 7.50
N HIS A 68 -4.89 7.13 6.89
CA HIS A 68 -5.11 5.87 7.59
C HIS A 68 -3.99 5.57 8.58
N GLU A 69 -2.74 5.69 8.15
CA GLU A 69 -1.57 5.56 9.03
C GLU A 69 -1.62 6.52 10.22
N ASN A 70 -2.00 7.77 9.99
CA ASN A 70 -2.11 8.76 11.06
C ASN A 70 -3.18 8.36 12.08
N ALA A 71 -4.32 7.86 11.62
CA ALA A 71 -5.41 7.41 12.50
C ALA A 71 -4.99 6.19 13.33
N THR A 72 -4.36 5.18 12.71
CA THR A 72 -3.90 3.98 13.42
C THR A 72 -2.77 4.29 14.40
N ALA A 73 -1.84 5.18 14.03
CA ALA A 73 -0.76 5.60 14.92
C ALA A 73 -1.28 6.42 16.10
N GLU A 74 -2.29 7.28 15.90
CA GLU A 74 -2.95 8.01 16.98
C GLU A 74 -3.67 7.06 17.95
N GLU A 75 -4.38 6.06 17.45
CA GLU A 75 -5.03 5.02 18.27
C GLU A 75 -4.02 4.23 19.11
N ASP A 76 -2.83 3.98 18.56
CA ASP A 76 -1.75 3.25 19.24
C ASP A 76 -0.85 4.15 20.12
N GLU A 77 -1.15 5.45 20.26
CA GLU A 77 -0.32 6.46 20.93
C GLU A 77 1.14 6.50 20.41
N MET A 78 1.33 6.21 19.13
CA MET A 78 2.62 6.18 18.44
C MET A 78 2.79 7.33 17.46
N LYS A 79 4.05 7.62 17.08
CA LYS A 79 4.33 8.56 16.01
C LYS A 79 4.05 7.91 14.65
N PRO A 80 3.25 8.54 13.76
CA PRO A 80 2.98 7.98 12.44
C PRO A 80 4.25 7.88 11.60
N GLN A 81 4.30 6.83 10.79
CA GLN A 81 5.30 6.68 9.74
C GLN A 81 4.94 7.54 8.53
N VAL A 82 5.95 7.94 7.77
CA VAL A 82 5.78 8.69 6.52
C VAL A 82 6.42 7.89 5.39
N PRO A 83 5.70 7.60 4.30
CA PRO A 83 6.25 6.80 3.22
C PRO A 83 7.38 7.57 2.55
N SER A 84 8.51 6.89 2.31
CA SER A 84 9.60 7.48 1.55
C SER A 84 9.22 7.69 0.09
N ALA A 85 10.02 8.46 -0.64
CA ALA A 85 9.84 8.62 -2.09
C ALA A 85 9.88 7.27 -2.83
N ALA A 86 10.69 6.31 -2.35
CA ALA A 86 10.76 4.97 -2.93
C ALA A 86 9.47 4.18 -2.70
N ASN A 87 8.89 4.26 -1.48
CA ASN A 87 7.61 3.61 -1.18
C ASN A 87 6.48 4.22 -2.04
N ILE A 88 6.42 5.55 -2.14
CA ILE A 88 5.42 6.24 -2.97
C ILE A 88 5.54 5.83 -4.44
N ALA A 89 6.75 5.76 -4.98
CA ALA A 89 6.98 5.34 -6.36
C ALA A 89 6.53 3.89 -6.59
N ALA A 90 6.85 2.98 -5.66
CA ALA A 90 6.43 1.58 -5.72
C ALA A 90 4.91 1.43 -5.65
N MET A 91 4.25 2.05 -4.67
CA MET A 91 2.79 2.05 -4.54
C MET A 91 2.13 2.58 -5.81
N SER A 92 2.65 3.67 -6.37
CA SER A 92 2.10 4.26 -7.60
C SER A 92 2.23 3.33 -8.79
N LYS A 93 3.36 2.66 -8.93
CA LYS A 93 3.58 1.68 -10.00
C LYS A 93 2.64 0.47 -9.87
N LEU A 94 2.46 -0.04 -8.65
CA LEU A 94 1.72 -1.28 -8.39
C LEU A 94 0.20 -1.06 -8.36
N LEU A 95 -0.25 0.09 -7.87
CA LEU A 95 -1.67 0.39 -7.67
C LEU A 95 -2.29 1.20 -8.82
N GLY A 96 -1.50 1.66 -9.80
CA GLY A 96 -2.02 2.25 -11.02
C GLY A 96 -2.89 1.27 -11.79
N ASP A 97 -4.08 1.69 -12.21
CA ASP A 97 -4.94 0.90 -13.08
C ASP A 97 -4.49 1.09 -14.54
N PRO A 98 -4.34 0.01 -15.33
CA PRO A 98 -4.07 0.13 -16.75
C PRO A 98 -5.23 0.88 -17.44
N LEU A 99 -4.89 1.70 -18.44
CA LEU A 99 -5.84 2.44 -19.27
C LEU A 99 -6.70 1.51 -20.13
#